data_AF-A0A958LDQ4-F1
#
_entry.id   AF-A0A958LDQ4-F1
#
_cell.length_a   1.000
_cell.length_b   1.000
_cell.length_c   1.000
_cell.angle_alpha   90.00
_cell.angle_beta   90.00
_cell.angle_gamma   90.00
#
_symmetry.space_group_name_H-M   'P 1'
#
loop_
_entity.id
_entity.type
_entity.pdbx_description
1 polymer ?
#
loop_
_entity_poly.entity_id
_entity_poly.type
_entity_poly.pdbx_seq_one_letter_code
_entity_poly.pdbx_strand_id
1 'polypeptide(L)'
;EPAPLVIFSGFGTSSIDILFAVWTMKDNFLDLKNTIQEEIKARFDDEGIEIPFPHVSLYAGLATEPFPISIVQPGENVSDAETN
;
A
#
# COMPACT_ATOMS: atom_id res chain seq x y z
N GLU A 1 -27.02 5.09 -21.07
CA GLU A 1 -26.14 5.40 -19.92
C GLU A 1 -24.83 5.97 -20.45
N PRO A 2 -24.16 6.88 -19.72
CA PRO A 2 -22.89 7.45 -20.14
C PRO A 2 -21.76 6.41 -20.08
N ALA A 3 -20.72 6.61 -20.89
CA ALA A 3 -19.53 5.76 -20.85
C ALA A 3 -18.78 5.90 -19.51
N PRO A 4 -18.19 4.82 -18.98
CA PRO A 4 -17.24 4.89 -17.87
C PRO A 4 -16.11 5.87 -18.15
N LEU A 5 -15.67 6.58 -17.13
CA LEU A 5 -14.51 7.46 -17.19
C LEU A 5 -13.39 6.87 -16.34
N VAL A 6 -12.18 6.85 -16.90
CA VAL A 6 -10.94 6.48 -16.23
C VAL A 6 -9.98 7.65 -16.43
N ILE A 7 -9.65 8.36 -15.36
CA ILE A 7 -8.85 9.59 -15.41
C ILE A 7 -7.69 9.49 -14.45
N PHE A 8 -6.46 9.64 -14.95
CA PHE A 8 -5.28 9.82 -14.11
C PHE A 8 -5.39 11.13 -13.34
N SER A 9 -5.40 11.04 -12.01
CA SER A 9 -5.59 12.19 -11.12
C SER A 9 -4.26 12.75 -10.61
N GLY A 10 -3.21 11.93 -10.52
CA GLY A 10 -1.88 12.38 -10.12
C GLY A 10 -1.07 11.33 -9.39
N PHE A 11 -0.04 11.81 -8.69
CA PHE A 11 0.81 11.00 -7.81
C PHE A 11 0.45 11.31 -6.35
N GLY A 12 0.08 10.28 -5.60
CA GLY A 12 -0.12 10.35 -4.16
C GLY A 12 1.20 10.20 -3.38
N THR A 13 1.11 10.07 -2.06
CA THR A 13 2.30 9.91 -1.19
C THR A 13 3.06 8.63 -1.46
N SER A 14 2.37 7.57 -1.86
CA SER A 14 2.94 6.29 -2.28
C SER A 14 1.95 5.57 -3.21
N SER A 15 1.43 6.27 -4.22
CA SER A 15 0.41 5.73 -5.13
C SER A 15 0.36 6.49 -6.46
N ILE A 16 -0.23 5.83 -7.47
CA ILE A 16 -0.79 6.50 -8.65
C ILE A 16 -2.29 6.58 -8.42
N ASP A 17 -2.83 7.80 -8.47
CA ASP A 17 -4.24 8.04 -8.18
C ASP A 17 -5.04 8.09 -9.49
N ILE A 18 -6.09 7.27 -9.57
CA ILE A 18 -6.98 7.17 -10.73
C ILE A 18 -8.42 7.40 -10.27
N LEU A 19 -9.12 8.31 -10.95
CA LEU A 19 -10.57 8.47 -10.82
C LEU A 19 -11.25 7.49 -11.78
N PHE A 20 -12.01 6.56 -11.22
CA PHE A 20 -12.90 5.68 -11.95
C PHE A 20 -14.36 6.05 -11.67
N ALA A 21 -15.09 6.49 -12.70
CA ALA A 21 -16.48 6.92 -12.58
C ALA A 21 -17.38 6.11 -13.52
N VAL A 22 -18.41 5.50 -12.96
CA VAL A 22 -19.39 4.66 -13.66
C VAL A 22 -20.81 5.08 -13.29
N TRP A 23 -21.75 4.80 -14.18
CA TRP A 23 -23.18 5.08 -13.98
C TRP A 23 -23.92 3.79 -13.70
N THR A 24 -24.89 3.85 -12.79
CA THR A 24 -25.79 2.73 -12.49
C THR A 24 -27.16 3.24 -12.08
N MET A 25 -28.16 2.37 -12.12
CA MET A 25 -29.47 2.65 -11.56
C MET A 25 -29.37 2.82 -10.04
N LYS A 26 -30.20 3.72 -9.49
CA LYS A 26 -30.19 4.02 -8.05
C LYS A 26 -30.38 2.78 -7.18
N ASP A 27 -31.22 1.85 -7.64
CA ASP A 27 -31.52 0.61 -6.91
C ASP A 27 -30.29 -0.31 -6.79
N ASN A 28 -29.36 -0.23 -7.76
CA ASN A 28 -28.14 -1.03 -7.79
C ASN A 28 -26.92 -0.27 -7.24
N PHE A 29 -27.07 0.98 -6.81
CA PHE A 29 -25.94 1.82 -6.42
C PHE A 29 -25.15 1.24 -5.24
N LEU A 30 -25.85 0.73 -4.23
CA LEU A 30 -25.22 0.22 -3.02
C LEU A 30 -24.46 -1.08 -3.31
N ASP A 31 -25.07 -1.98 -4.08
CA ASP A 31 -24.47 -3.25 -4.47
C ASP A 31 -23.24 -3.01 -5.33
N LEU A 32 -23.34 -2.17 -6.38
CA LEU A 32 -22.22 -1.82 -7.23
C LEU A 32 -21.07 -1.20 -6.43
N LYS A 33 -21.37 -0.28 -5.49
CA LYS A 33 -20.34 0.37 -4.70
C LYS A 33 -19.56 -0.63 -3.84
N ASN A 34 -20.22 -1.67 -3.33
CA ASN A 34 -19.58 -2.70 -2.52
C ASN A 34 -18.74 -3.65 -3.38
N THR A 35 -19.24 -4.10 -4.53
CA THR A 35 -18.56 -5.12 -5.34
C THR A 35 -17.44 -4.56 -6.22
N ILE A 36 -17.58 -3.35 -6.74
CA ILE A 36 -16.66 -2.82 -7.77
C ILE A 36 -15.22 -2.71 -7.27
N GLN A 37 -15.02 -2.38 -5.99
CA GLN A 37 -13.67 -2.27 -5.41
C GLN A 37 -13.01 -3.64 -5.25
N GLU A 38 -13.78 -4.65 -4.86
CA GLU A 38 -13.30 -6.03 -4.72
C GLU A 38 -12.95 -6.63 -6.09
N GLU A 39 -13.81 -6.42 -7.09
CA GLU A 39 -13.57 -6.88 -8.46
C GLU A 39 -12.33 -6.23 -9.08
N ILE A 40 -12.14 -4.91 -8.88
CA ILE A 40 -10.93 -4.20 -9.34
C ILE A 40 -9.69 -4.79 -8.67
N LYS A 41 -9.74 -5.02 -7.35
CA LYS A 41 -8.60 -5.60 -6.61
C LYS A 41 -8.26 -7.00 -7.12
N ALA A 42 -9.25 -7.87 -7.24
CA ALA A 42 -9.06 -9.23 -7.73
C ALA A 42 -8.46 -9.24 -9.14
N ARG A 43 -8.98 -8.37 -10.02
CA ARG A 43 -8.42 -8.24 -11.38
C ARG A 43 -6.99 -7.70 -11.38
N PHE A 44 -6.68 -6.73 -10.52
CA PHE A 44 -5.31 -6.21 -10.41
C PHE A 44 -4.35 -7.31 -9.94
N ASP A 45 -4.76 -8.15 -9.00
CA ASP A 45 -3.95 -9.29 -8.54
C ASP A 45 -3.69 -10.31 -9.67
N ASP A 46 -4.73 -10.65 -10.45
CA ASP A 46 -4.61 -11.57 -11.58
C ASP A 46 -3.66 -11.05 -12.68
N GLU A 47 -3.60 -9.72 -12.86
CA GLU A 47 -2.73 -9.05 -13.83
C GLU A 47 -1.35 -8.68 -13.25
N GLY A 48 -1.09 -8.99 -11.98
CA GLY A 48 0.18 -8.68 -11.30
C GLY A 48 0.38 -7.18 -11.01
N ILE A 49 -0.70 -6.41 -10.91
CA ILE A 49 -0.70 -5.00 -10.55
C ILE A 49 -0.79 -4.88 -9.02
N GLU A 50 0.29 -4.47 -8.38
CA GLU A 50 0.34 -4.25 -6.94
C GLU A 50 -0.25 -2.88 -6.55
N ILE A 51 -1.08 -2.87 -5.49
CA ILE A 51 -1.54 -1.62 -4.85
C ILE A 51 -0.57 -1.30 -3.70
N PRO A 52 0.27 -0.26 -3.83
CA PRO A 52 1.31 0.04 -2.85
C PRO A 52 0.75 0.49 -1.50
N PHE A 53 1.42 0.08 -0.43
CA PHE A 53 1.25 0.68 0.90
C PHE A 53 2.11 1.94 1.03
N PRO A 54 1.88 2.79 2.04
CA PRO A 54 2.77 3.91 2.32
C PRO A 54 4.23 3.45 2.55
N HIS A 55 5.14 3.85 1.65
CA HIS A 55 6.56 3.50 1.72
C HIS A 55 7.34 4.64 2.37
N VAL A 56 8.17 4.33 3.37
CA VAL A 56 9.11 5.28 3.99
C VAL A 56 10.53 4.79 3.74
N SER A 57 11.34 5.61 3.06
CA SER A 57 12.76 5.34 2.89
C SER A 57 13.55 6.04 3.99
N LEU A 58 14.28 5.28 4.80
CA LEU A 58 15.18 5.81 5.83
C LEU A 58 16.61 5.86 5.27
N TYR A 59 17.20 7.05 5.25
CA TYR A 59 18.59 7.25 4.84
C TYR A 59 19.43 7.68 6.04
N ALA A 60 20.37 6.83 6.45
CA ALA A 60 21.46 7.19 7.33
C ALA A 60 22.43 8.08 6.53
N GLY A 61 22.46 9.38 6.80
CA GLY A 61 23.35 10.31 6.11
C GLY A 61 24.82 9.88 6.19
N LEU A 62 25.66 10.46 5.32
CA LEU A 62 27.12 10.21 5.21
C LEU A 62 27.93 10.42 6.51
N ALA A 63 27.30 10.83 7.61
CA ALA A 63 27.91 11.05 8.92
C ALA A 63 27.65 9.92 9.93
N THR A 64 26.82 8.92 9.61
CA THR A 64 26.55 7.78 10.48
C THR A 64 26.94 6.49 9.79
N GLU A 65 27.71 5.66 10.49
CA GLU A 65 27.94 4.26 10.12
C GLU A 65 26.59 3.53 9.93
N PRO A 66 26.52 2.49 9.08
CA PRO A 66 25.28 1.75 8.82
C PRO A 66 24.53 1.43 10.11
N PHE A 67 23.20 1.58 10.10
CA PHE A 67 22.36 1.31 11.26
C PHE A 67 22.73 -0.05 11.88
N PRO A 68 23.17 -0.09 13.16
CA PRO A 68 23.51 -1.35 13.80
C PRO A 68 22.21 -2.14 14.00
N ILE A 69 22.03 -3.20 13.23
CA ILE A 69 20.91 -4.14 13.37
C ILE A 69 21.45 -5.38 14.07
N SER A 70 20.94 -5.68 15.26
CA SER A 70 21.18 -6.95 15.95
C SER A 70 19.98 -7.87 15.72
N ILE A 71 20.19 -8.98 15.02
CA ILE A 71 19.19 -10.03 14.86
C ILE A 71 19.15 -10.84 16.16
N VAL A 72 18.13 -10.62 16.98
CA VAL A 72 17.87 -11.46 18.16
C VAL A 72 17.08 -12.70 17.74
N GLN A 73 17.61 -13.89 18.04
CA GLN A 73 16.85 -15.13 17.87
C GLN A 73 15.75 -15.22 18.95
N PRO A 74 14.54 -15.69 18.62
CA PRO A 74 13.49 -15.88 19.62
C PRO A 74 13.92 -16.96 20.63
N GLY A 75 14.35 -16.54 21.83
CA GLY A 75 14.74 -17.45 22.92
C GLY A 75 16.08 -17.15 23.58
N GLU A 76 16.86 -16.19 23.07
CA GLU A 76 18.11 -15.77 23.71
C GLU A 76 17.82 -14.65 24.73
N ASN A 77 17.77 -15.00 26.01
CA ASN A 77 17.67 -14.03 27.09
C ASN A 77 18.93 -13.17 27.07
N VAL A 78 18.77 -11.87 26.86
CA VAL A 78 19.86 -10.90 27.02
C VAL A 78 20.16 -10.79 28.52
N SER A 79 21.02 -11.68 29.02
CA SER A 79 21.76 -11.47 30.26
C SER A 79 23.11 -10.85 29.92
N ASP A 80 23.52 -9.92 30.78
CA ASP A 80 24.89 -9.43 30.92
C ASP A 80 25.26 -8.22 30.04
N ALA A 81 24.58 -7.11 30.32
CA ALA A 81 25.23 -5.80 30.29
C ALA A 81 25.50 -5.34 31.74
N GLU A 82 26.41 -6.05 32.44
CA GLU A 82 27.09 -5.55 33.62
C GLU A 82 28.55 -5.22 33.28
N THR A 83 28.87 -3.93 33.44
CA THR A 83 30.15 -3.37 33.91
C THR A 83 31.42 -3.58 33.06
N ASN A 84 31.84 -2.51 32.36
CA ASN A 84 33.03 -1.73 32.75
C ASN A 84 33.03 -0.36 32.03
#